data_AF-A0A183HMR0-F1
#
_entry.id   AF-A0A183HMR0-F1
#
_cell.length_a   1.000
_cell.length_b   1.000
_cell.length_c   1.000
_cell.angle_alpha   90.00
_cell.angle_beta   90.00
_cell.angle_gamma   90.00
#
_symmetry.space_group_name_H-M   'P 1'
#
loop_
_entity.id
_entity.type
_entity.pdbx_description
1 polymer ?
#
loop_
_entity_poly.entity_id
_entity_poly.type
_entity_poly.pdbx_seq_one_letter_code
_entity_poly.pdbx_strand_id
1 'polypeptide(L)'
;MIGQFLINLVILLSIRAINSLFTDQIDENLKTALQKDLVKMAPGLSVQAVRVTKPKIPESIRQNYEQMEAEKTKLLVAIQHQKVVEKEAETERKKAVIEAEKAAQVAAIHYEQHIAEKEAQKRISQLEDESHIARATARADAEFYSRKKQAEGNQMLLTKEFLELKRIEAIAMNNKIYYGSQIPNAFLDIELPSVQKQSIK
;
A
#
# COMPACT_ATOMS: atom_id res chain seq x y z
N MET A 1 -27.61 11.58 36.49
CA MET A 1 -28.01 12.32 37.72
C MET A 1 -27.30 13.67 37.87
N ILE A 2 -25.98 13.77 37.68
CA ILE A 2 -25.22 15.03 37.84
C ILE A 2 -25.67 16.12 36.86
N GLY A 3 -25.98 15.76 35.60
CA GLY A 3 -26.46 16.71 34.60
C GLY A 3 -27.79 17.40 34.96
N GLN A 4 -28.77 16.66 35.50
CA GLN A 4 -30.05 17.23 35.92
C GLN A 4 -29.91 18.18 37.11
N PHE A 5 -29.01 17.87 38.05
CA PHE A 5 -28.69 18.75 39.18
C PHE A 5 -28.06 20.07 38.73
N LEU A 6 -27.14 20.03 37.77
CA LEU A 6 -26.52 21.25 37.21
C LEU A 6 -27.53 22.10 36.42
N ILE A 7 -28.42 21.47 35.67
CA ILE A 7 -29.50 22.17 34.94
C ILE A 7 -30.43 22.87 35.94
N ASN A 8 -30.90 22.16 36.98
CA ASN A 8 -31.76 22.74 38.00
C ASN A 8 -31.06 23.88 38.76
N LEU A 9 -29.75 23.76 39.02
CA LEU A 9 -28.95 24.79 39.69
C LEU A 9 -28.79 26.05 38.82
N VAL A 10 -28.51 25.89 37.53
CA VAL A 10 -28.37 27.02 36.57
C VAL A 10 -29.70 27.75 36.38
N ILE A 11 -30.80 27.00 36.26
CA ILE A 11 -32.16 27.58 36.17
C ILE A 11 -32.48 28.38 37.44
N LEU A 12 -32.22 27.81 38.63
CA LEU A 12 -32.49 28.49 39.90
C LEU A 12 -31.65 29.77 40.07
N LEU A 13 -30.38 29.74 39.64
CA LEU A 13 -29.48 30.90 39.72
C LEU A 13 -29.90 32.01 38.74
N SER A 14 -30.32 31.65 37.53
CA SER A 14 -30.82 32.59 36.51
C SER A 14 -32.13 33.26 36.94
N ILE A 15 -33.09 32.48 37.46
CA ILE A 15 -34.35 33.01 38.00
C ILE A 15 -34.08 33.97 39.17
N ARG A 16 -33.13 33.63 40.06
CA ARG A 16 -32.78 34.48 41.20
C ARG A 16 -32.12 35.79 40.77
N ALA A 17 -31.25 35.76 39.75
CA ALA A 17 -30.59 36.95 39.22
C ALA A 17 -31.56 37.89 38.51
N ILE A 18 -32.44 37.34 37.66
CA ILE A 18 -33.47 38.12 36.93
C ILE A 18 -34.46 38.77 37.91
N ASN A 19 -34.90 38.03 38.94
CA ASN A 19 -35.80 38.58 39.95
C ASN A 19 -35.16 39.75 40.71
N SER A 20 -33.87 39.66 41.06
CA SER A 20 -33.16 40.77 41.73
C SER A 20 -33.10 42.03 40.86
N LEU A 21 -32.66 41.89 39.60
CA LEU A 21 -32.54 43.02 38.68
C LEU A 21 -33.89 43.69 38.40
N PHE A 22 -34.95 42.89 38.31
CA PHE A 22 -36.30 43.39 38.08
C PHE A 22 -36.87 44.12 39.31
N THR A 23 -36.65 43.59 40.52
CA THR A 23 -37.10 44.27 41.75
C THR A 23 -36.35 45.57 42.00
N ASP A 24 -35.05 45.62 41.70
CA ASP A 24 -34.24 46.84 41.88
C ASP A 24 -34.74 47.97 40.96
N GLN A 25 -35.16 47.65 39.72
CA GLN A 25 -35.77 48.61 38.81
C GLN A 25 -37.14 49.10 39.28
N ILE A 26 -37.95 48.22 39.87
CA ILE A 26 -39.25 48.60 40.43
C ILE A 26 -39.07 49.51 41.64
N ASP A 27 -38.12 49.21 42.52
CA ASP A 27 -37.84 50.00 43.73
C ASP A 27 -37.48 51.45 43.39
N GLU A 28 -36.63 51.67 42.38
CA GLU A 28 -36.25 53.01 41.91
C GLU A 28 -37.41 53.76 41.25
N ASN A 29 -38.21 53.06 40.43
CA ASN A 29 -39.41 53.65 39.81
C ASN A 29 -40.45 54.05 40.86
N LEU A 30 -40.65 53.22 41.89
CA LEU A 30 -41.62 53.46 42.96
C LEU A 30 -41.16 54.59 43.88
N LYS A 31 -39.87 54.67 44.20
CA LYS A 31 -39.27 55.81 44.92
C LYS A 31 -39.51 57.12 44.19
N THR A 32 -39.32 57.14 42.88
CA THR A 32 -39.51 58.34 42.05
C THR A 32 -40.97 58.79 42.02
N ALA A 33 -41.90 57.84 41.90
CA ALA A 33 -43.34 58.12 41.91
C ALA A 33 -43.79 58.70 43.25
N LEU A 34 -43.41 58.07 44.36
CA LEU A 34 -43.78 58.53 45.71
C LEU A 34 -43.17 59.90 46.05
N GLN A 35 -41.93 60.16 45.63
CA GLN A 35 -41.29 61.46 45.84
C GLN A 35 -42.05 62.58 45.12
N LYS A 36 -42.53 62.32 43.89
CA LYS A 36 -43.31 63.30 43.10
C LYS A 36 -44.63 63.67 43.76
N ASP A 37 -45.28 62.71 44.40
CA ASP A 37 -46.56 62.93 45.10
C ASP A 37 -46.35 63.63 46.45
N LEU A 38 -45.30 63.28 47.19
CA LEU A 38 -44.97 63.93 48.47
C LEU A 38 -44.59 65.41 48.31
N VAL A 39 -43.91 65.79 47.23
CA VAL A 39 -43.60 67.19 46.91
C VAL A 39 -44.87 68.04 46.77
N LYS A 40 -45.99 67.47 46.32
CA LYS A 40 -47.26 68.19 46.17
C LYS A 40 -48.05 68.30 47.48
N MET A 41 -47.96 67.30 48.35
CA MET A 41 -48.81 67.20 49.55
C MET A 41 -48.12 67.75 50.81
N ALA A 42 -46.80 67.64 50.94
CA ALA A 42 -46.05 68.11 52.10
C ALA A 42 -44.62 68.52 51.68
N PRO A 43 -44.38 69.79 51.30
CA PRO A 43 -43.05 70.24 50.90
C PRO A 43 -42.11 70.20 52.11
N GLY A 44 -41.13 69.28 52.07
CA GLY A 44 -40.12 69.11 53.13
C GLY A 44 -39.76 67.66 53.46
N LEU A 45 -40.54 66.68 52.97
CA LEU A 45 -40.26 65.24 53.16
C LEU A 45 -39.57 64.63 51.93
N SER A 46 -38.53 63.85 52.17
CA SER A 46 -37.81 63.09 51.14
C SER A 46 -37.80 61.59 51.44
N VAL A 47 -38.05 60.78 50.42
CA VAL A 47 -38.03 59.32 50.49
C VAL A 47 -36.61 58.85 50.22
N GLN A 48 -35.96 58.28 51.24
CA GLN A 48 -34.56 57.85 51.13
C GLN A 48 -34.42 56.51 50.37
N ALA A 49 -35.27 55.52 50.68
CA ALA A 49 -35.31 54.22 50.02
C ALA A 49 -36.71 53.58 50.10
N VAL A 50 -37.09 52.87 49.05
CA VAL A 50 -38.28 52.01 48.99
C VAL A 50 -37.80 50.62 48.63
N ARG A 51 -38.35 49.59 49.28
CA ARG A 51 -38.04 48.19 48.98
C ARG A 51 -39.32 47.40 48.82
N VAL A 52 -39.49 46.74 47.68
CA VAL A 52 -40.62 45.86 47.42
C VAL A 52 -40.32 44.46 47.95
N THR A 53 -41.31 43.84 48.56
CA THR A 53 -41.22 42.44 49.00
C THR A 53 -41.20 41.50 47.81
N LYS A 54 -40.31 40.51 47.81
CA LYS A 54 -40.22 39.52 46.74
C LYS A 54 -41.55 38.75 46.62
N PRO A 55 -42.19 38.71 45.45
CA PRO A 55 -43.42 37.96 45.26
C PRO A 55 -43.14 36.46 45.44
N LYS A 56 -43.95 35.79 46.26
CA LYS A 56 -43.85 34.34 46.47
C LYS A 56 -44.58 33.64 45.34
N ILE A 57 -43.83 33.04 44.41
CA ILE A 57 -44.40 32.22 43.33
C ILE A 57 -45.00 30.95 43.97
N PRO A 58 -46.29 30.62 43.70
CA PRO A 58 -46.91 29.37 44.15
C PRO A 58 -46.17 28.14 43.64
N GLU A 59 -46.12 27.08 44.45
CA GLU A 59 -45.37 25.86 44.14
C GLU A 59 -45.87 25.15 42.87
N SER A 60 -47.17 25.21 42.60
CA SER A 60 -47.78 24.64 41.39
C SER A 60 -47.23 25.24 40.10
N ILE A 61 -47.00 26.55 40.04
CA ILE A 61 -46.46 27.22 38.84
C ILE A 61 -44.98 26.88 38.65
N ARG A 62 -44.23 26.74 39.74
CA ARG A 62 -42.83 26.32 39.71
C ARG A 62 -42.69 24.92 39.12
N GLN A 63 -43.46 23.96 39.63
CA GLN A 63 -43.42 22.57 39.16
C GLN A 63 -43.80 22.48 37.68
N ASN A 64 -44.83 23.21 37.24
CA ASN A 64 -45.22 23.26 35.82
C ASN A 64 -44.14 23.86 34.92
N TYR A 65 -43.47 24.93 35.36
CA TYR A 65 -42.37 25.53 34.60
C TYR A 65 -41.16 24.60 34.49
N GLU A 66 -40.81 23.91 35.58
CA GLU A 66 -39.73 22.94 35.60
C GLU A 66 -40.02 21.75 34.67
N GLN A 67 -41.25 21.24 34.65
CA GLN A 67 -41.66 20.17 33.73
C GLN A 67 -41.58 20.63 32.27
N MET A 68 -42.09 21.83 31.97
CA MET A 68 -42.08 22.38 30.61
C MET A 68 -40.65 22.57 30.07
N GLU A 69 -39.74 23.10 30.87
CA GLU A 69 -38.34 23.28 30.46
C GLU A 69 -37.61 21.93 30.31
N ALA A 70 -37.94 20.93 31.13
CA ALA A 70 -37.41 19.58 30.96
C ALA A 70 -37.88 18.94 29.64
N GLU A 71 -39.17 19.07 29.30
CA GLU A 71 -39.73 18.57 28.04
C GLU A 71 -39.14 19.28 26.83
N LYS A 72 -39.02 20.61 26.88
CA LYS A 72 -38.41 21.43 25.83
C LYS A 72 -36.96 21.03 25.59
N THR A 73 -36.19 20.82 26.65
CA THR A 73 -34.80 20.36 26.55
C THR A 73 -34.74 18.96 25.93
N LYS A 74 -35.61 18.04 26.37
CA LYS A 74 -35.68 16.69 25.82
C LYS A 74 -36.02 16.68 24.32
N LEU A 75 -36.97 17.52 23.91
CA LEU A 75 -37.33 17.69 22.50
C LEU A 75 -36.15 18.22 21.67
N LEU A 76 -35.46 19.25 22.17
CA LEU A 76 -34.29 19.80 21.49
C LEU A 76 -33.18 18.76 21.34
N VAL A 77 -32.91 17.97 22.38
CA VAL A 77 -31.92 16.89 22.34
C VAL A 77 -32.34 15.83 21.31
N ALA A 78 -33.61 15.42 21.28
CA ALA A 78 -34.10 14.44 20.31
C ALA A 78 -33.94 14.94 18.86
N ILE A 79 -34.29 16.21 18.58
CA ILE A 79 -34.13 16.82 17.25
C ILE A 79 -32.66 16.86 16.84
N GLN A 80 -31.76 17.25 17.75
CA GLN A 80 -30.32 17.29 17.45
C GLN A 80 -29.77 15.88 17.21
N HIS A 81 -30.20 14.90 18.01
CA HIS A 81 -29.79 13.53 17.83
C HIS A 81 -30.25 12.97 16.48
N GLN A 82 -31.48 13.25 16.05
CA GLN A 82 -31.98 12.87 14.72
C GLN A 82 -31.11 13.46 13.60
N LYS A 83 -30.72 14.74 13.70
CA LYS A 83 -29.83 15.39 12.73
C LYS A 83 -28.43 14.78 12.70
N VAL A 84 -27.91 14.36 13.86
CA VAL A 84 -26.61 13.67 13.93
C VAL A 84 -26.68 12.33 13.20
N VAL A 85 -27.70 11.52 13.49
CA VAL A 85 -27.90 10.22 12.85
C VAL A 85 -28.07 10.35 11.34
N GLU A 86 -28.84 11.35 10.87
CA GLU A 86 -29.02 11.61 9.44
C GLU A 86 -27.67 11.95 8.76
N LYS A 87 -26.88 12.85 9.37
CA LYS A 87 -25.57 13.22 8.84
C LYS A 87 -24.54 12.10 8.92
N GLU A 88 -24.58 11.29 9.97
CA GLU A 88 -23.73 10.12 10.11
C GLU A 88 -24.05 9.10 9.02
N ALA A 89 -25.32 8.81 8.76
CA ALA A 89 -25.74 7.92 7.69
C ALA A 89 -25.32 8.44 6.30
N GLU A 90 -25.43 9.74 6.03
CA GLU A 90 -24.90 10.33 4.80
C GLU A 90 -23.38 10.22 4.69
N THR A 91 -22.68 10.40 5.81
CA THR A 91 -21.22 10.32 5.87
C THR A 91 -20.74 8.89 5.65
N GLU A 92 -21.41 7.90 6.24
CA GLU A 92 -21.13 6.48 6.03
C GLU A 92 -21.35 6.07 4.57
N ARG A 93 -22.45 6.53 3.94
CA ARG A 93 -22.69 6.28 2.50
C ARG A 93 -21.58 6.85 1.64
N LYS A 94 -21.18 8.10 1.87
CA LYS A 94 -20.07 8.72 1.13
C LYS A 94 -18.75 7.99 1.36
N LYS A 95 -18.48 7.58 2.60
CA LYS A 95 -17.28 6.82 2.95
C LYS A 95 -17.25 5.48 2.22
N ALA A 96 -18.37 4.75 2.17
CA ALA A 96 -18.46 3.48 1.47
C ALA A 96 -18.22 3.63 -0.05
N VAL A 97 -18.76 4.68 -0.67
CA VAL A 97 -18.51 4.97 -2.10
C VAL A 97 -17.03 5.26 -2.34
N ILE A 98 -16.42 6.13 -1.54
CA ILE A 98 -15.00 6.48 -1.66
C ILE A 98 -14.12 5.24 -1.45
N GLU A 99 -14.47 4.37 -0.50
CA GLU A 99 -13.72 3.14 -0.24
C GLU A 99 -13.81 2.15 -1.40
N ALA A 100 -15.00 1.99 -2.00
CA ALA A 100 -15.19 1.18 -3.18
C ALA A 100 -14.42 1.73 -4.39
N GLU A 101 -14.45 3.04 -4.63
CA GLU A 101 -13.69 3.70 -5.70
C GLU A 101 -12.18 3.55 -5.48
N LYS A 102 -11.70 3.75 -4.25
CA LYS A 102 -10.29 3.55 -3.91
C LYS A 102 -9.87 2.10 -4.16
N ALA A 103 -10.67 1.13 -3.75
CA ALA A 103 -10.38 -0.29 -3.97
C ALA A 103 -10.31 -0.61 -5.48
N ALA A 104 -11.23 -0.06 -6.28
CA ALA A 104 -11.23 -0.21 -7.73
C ALA A 104 -9.96 0.39 -8.38
N GLN A 105 -9.54 1.59 -7.94
CA GLN A 105 -8.31 2.22 -8.45
C GLN A 105 -7.06 1.43 -8.06
N VAL A 106 -6.97 0.94 -6.82
CA VAL A 106 -5.84 0.12 -6.37
C VAL A 106 -5.79 -1.20 -7.15
N ALA A 107 -6.94 -1.83 -7.41
CA ALA A 107 -7.01 -3.04 -8.23
C ALA A 107 -6.57 -2.78 -9.68
N ALA A 108 -6.95 -1.63 -10.27
CA ALA A 108 -6.52 -1.23 -11.61
C ALA A 108 -4.99 -1.07 -11.68
N ILE A 109 -4.38 -0.37 -10.71
CA ILE A 109 -2.92 -0.20 -10.65
C ILE A 109 -2.22 -1.55 -10.52
N HIS A 110 -2.70 -2.44 -9.66
CA HIS A 110 -2.12 -3.78 -9.52
C HIS A 110 -2.23 -4.60 -10.81
N TYR A 111 -3.35 -4.46 -11.52
CA TYR A 111 -3.55 -5.14 -12.79
C TYR A 111 -2.60 -4.61 -13.87
N GLU A 112 -2.42 -3.29 -13.96
CA GLU A 112 -1.45 -2.66 -14.85
C GLU A 112 -0.02 -3.07 -14.53
N GLN A 113 0.36 -3.09 -13.25
CA GLN A 113 1.67 -3.59 -12.80
C GLN A 113 1.88 -5.03 -13.23
N HIS A 114 0.90 -5.91 -13.01
CA HIS A 114 1.00 -7.31 -13.39
C HIS A 114 1.09 -7.49 -14.92
N ILE A 115 0.35 -6.71 -15.71
CA ILE A 115 0.49 -6.72 -17.17
C ILE A 115 1.91 -6.31 -17.57
N ALA A 116 2.41 -5.20 -17.02
CA ALA A 116 3.75 -4.70 -17.32
C ALA A 116 4.84 -5.73 -16.96
N GLU A 117 4.71 -6.41 -15.81
CA GLU A 117 5.61 -7.50 -15.40
C GLU A 117 5.57 -8.67 -16.40
N LYS A 118 4.38 -9.12 -16.82
CA LYS A 118 4.25 -10.21 -17.78
C LYS A 118 4.78 -9.84 -19.17
N GLU A 119 4.55 -8.60 -19.61
CA GLU A 119 5.12 -8.09 -20.86
C GLU A 119 6.65 -8.02 -20.80
N ALA A 120 7.20 -7.52 -19.69
CA ALA A 120 8.64 -7.48 -19.48
C ALA A 120 9.23 -8.90 -19.49
N GLN A 121 8.61 -9.84 -18.78
CA GLN A 121 9.04 -11.25 -18.77
C GLN A 121 9.02 -11.85 -20.18
N LYS A 122 7.99 -11.58 -20.97
CA LYS A 122 7.91 -12.04 -22.36
C LYS A 122 9.03 -11.45 -23.20
N ARG A 123 9.32 -10.16 -23.06
CA ARG A 123 10.44 -9.50 -23.79
C ARG A 123 11.80 -10.09 -23.41
N ILE A 124 12.03 -10.37 -22.13
CA ILE A 124 13.27 -11.00 -21.66
C ILE A 124 13.42 -12.39 -22.27
N SER A 125 12.38 -13.22 -22.22
CA SER A 125 12.40 -14.55 -22.84
C SER A 125 12.69 -14.49 -24.34
N GLN A 126 12.09 -13.55 -25.06
CA GLN A 126 12.37 -13.36 -26.50
C GLN A 126 13.83 -12.98 -26.76
N LEU A 127 14.38 -12.06 -25.96
CA LEU A 127 15.78 -11.67 -26.04
C LEU A 127 16.73 -12.82 -25.71
N GLU A 128 16.38 -13.65 -24.73
CA GLU A 128 17.15 -14.84 -24.36
C GLU A 128 17.15 -15.88 -25.49
N ASP A 129 15.98 -16.14 -26.10
CA ASP A 129 15.85 -17.04 -27.24
C ASP A 129 16.66 -16.54 -28.44
N GLU A 130 16.54 -15.27 -28.79
CA GLU A 130 17.33 -14.64 -29.86
C GLU A 130 18.83 -14.72 -29.58
N SER A 131 19.24 -14.44 -28.34
CA SER A 131 20.63 -14.55 -27.91
C SER A 131 21.15 -15.98 -27.96
N HIS A 132 20.31 -16.96 -27.60
CA HIS A 132 20.65 -18.38 -27.68
C HIS A 132 20.83 -18.83 -29.12
N ILE A 133 19.92 -18.44 -30.01
CA ILE A 133 20.00 -18.74 -31.44
C ILE A 133 21.28 -18.13 -32.02
N ALA A 134 21.53 -16.84 -31.78
CA ALA A 134 22.72 -16.15 -32.29
C ALA A 134 24.02 -16.78 -31.78
N ARG A 135 24.06 -17.21 -30.51
CA ARG A 135 25.22 -17.91 -29.94
C ARG A 135 25.39 -19.30 -30.56
N ALA A 136 24.31 -20.04 -30.77
CA ALA A 136 24.35 -21.37 -31.36
C ALA A 136 24.80 -21.33 -32.82
N THR A 137 24.31 -20.37 -33.61
CA THR A 137 24.73 -20.19 -35.01
C THR A 137 26.19 -19.78 -35.08
N ALA A 138 26.62 -18.79 -34.29
CA ALA A 138 28.02 -18.36 -34.26
C ALA A 138 28.98 -19.51 -33.90
N ARG A 139 28.58 -20.38 -32.96
CA ARG A 139 29.36 -21.58 -32.61
C ARG A 139 29.40 -22.59 -33.76
N ALA A 140 28.26 -22.88 -34.38
CA ALA A 140 28.19 -23.79 -35.52
C ALA A 140 29.03 -23.29 -36.70
N ASP A 141 28.97 -21.98 -37.00
CA ASP A 141 29.76 -21.34 -38.06
C ASP A 141 31.27 -21.39 -37.76
N ALA A 142 31.67 -21.15 -36.52
CA ALA A 142 33.06 -21.26 -36.09
C ALA A 142 33.58 -22.71 -36.21
N GLU A 143 32.79 -23.70 -35.77
CA GLU A 143 33.12 -25.12 -35.90
C GLU A 143 33.21 -25.54 -37.38
N PHE A 144 32.27 -25.07 -38.22
CA PHE A 144 32.29 -25.30 -39.66
C PHE A 144 33.54 -24.70 -40.31
N TYR A 145 33.85 -23.44 -40.02
CA TYR A 145 35.03 -22.76 -40.57
C TYR A 145 36.33 -23.46 -40.15
N SER A 146 36.45 -23.84 -38.88
CA SER A 146 37.60 -24.59 -38.37
C SER A 146 37.78 -25.92 -39.10
N ARG A 147 36.72 -26.73 -39.19
CA ARG A 147 36.77 -28.03 -39.90
C ARG A 147 37.06 -27.86 -41.39
N LYS A 148 36.49 -26.85 -42.04
CA LYS A 148 36.77 -26.54 -43.44
C LYS A 148 38.26 -26.23 -43.65
N LYS A 149 38.84 -25.38 -42.80
CA LYS A 149 40.28 -25.04 -42.86
C LYS A 149 41.18 -26.25 -42.57
N GLN A 150 40.80 -27.09 -41.61
CA GLN A 150 41.50 -28.35 -41.36
C GLN A 150 41.42 -29.30 -42.56
N ALA A 151 40.27 -29.43 -43.20
CA ALA A 151 40.10 -30.27 -44.39
C ALA A 151 40.92 -29.74 -45.58
N GLU A 152 40.93 -28.42 -45.81
CA GLU A 152 41.79 -27.77 -46.81
C GLU A 152 43.28 -28.04 -46.53
N GLY A 153 43.72 -27.91 -45.27
CA GLY A 153 45.10 -28.23 -44.87
C GLY A 153 45.45 -29.70 -45.06
N ASN A 154 44.55 -30.62 -44.68
CA ASN A 154 44.74 -32.06 -44.86
C ASN A 154 44.81 -32.45 -46.35
N GLN A 155 44.09 -31.76 -47.23
CA GLN A 155 44.22 -31.94 -48.68
C GLN A 155 45.62 -31.56 -49.19
N MET A 156 46.26 -30.53 -48.63
CA MET A 156 47.63 -30.17 -48.99
C MET A 156 48.66 -31.17 -48.43
N LEU A 157 48.38 -31.75 -47.26
CA LEU A 157 49.24 -32.76 -46.61
C LEU A 157 49.10 -34.17 -47.22
N LEU A 158 48.21 -34.36 -48.20
CA LEU A 158 47.95 -35.63 -48.89
C LEU A 158 49.07 -35.97 -49.91
N THR A 159 50.32 -35.97 -49.46
CA THR A 159 51.49 -36.44 -50.21
C THR A 159 51.84 -37.86 -49.79
N LYS A 160 52.38 -38.67 -50.73
CA LYS A 160 52.72 -40.08 -50.47
C LYS A 160 53.73 -40.23 -49.32
N GLU A 161 54.73 -39.34 -49.29
CA GLU A 161 55.80 -39.32 -48.29
C GLU A 161 55.29 -39.03 -46.87
N PHE A 162 54.35 -38.09 -46.74
CA PHE A 162 53.77 -37.75 -45.44
C PHE A 162 52.87 -38.87 -44.90
N LEU A 163 52.11 -39.53 -45.79
CA LEU A 163 51.29 -40.69 -45.41
C LEU A 163 52.14 -41.88 -44.96
N GLU A 164 53.27 -42.13 -45.61
CA GLU A 164 54.23 -43.17 -45.19
C GLU A 164 54.83 -42.84 -43.81
N LEU A 165 55.29 -41.61 -43.61
CA LEU A 165 55.79 -41.16 -42.30
C LEU A 165 54.72 -41.33 -41.21
N LYS A 166 53.49 -40.89 -41.48
CA LYS A 166 52.37 -40.99 -40.53
C LYS A 166 51.98 -42.45 -40.26
N ARG A 167 52.04 -43.32 -41.27
CA ARG A 167 51.82 -44.76 -41.13
C ARG A 167 52.87 -45.40 -40.22
N ILE A 168 54.15 -45.09 -40.42
CA ILE A 168 55.24 -45.60 -39.58
C ILE A 168 55.10 -45.11 -38.14
N GLU A 169 54.80 -43.82 -37.94
CA GLU A 169 54.57 -43.23 -36.62
C GLU A 169 53.39 -43.91 -35.89
N ALA A 170 52.26 -44.12 -36.58
CA ALA A 170 51.09 -44.79 -36.03
C ALA A 170 51.36 -46.27 -35.68
N ILE A 171 52.12 -46.98 -36.52
CA ILE A 171 52.56 -48.35 -36.25
C ILE A 171 53.46 -48.38 -35.00
N ALA A 172 54.39 -47.43 -34.87
CA ALA A 172 55.28 -47.34 -33.71
C ALA A 172 54.52 -47.08 -32.40
N MET A 173 53.50 -46.20 -32.43
CA MET A 173 52.72 -45.84 -31.24
C MET A 173 51.68 -46.90 -30.84
N ASN A 174 51.07 -47.60 -31.80
CA ASN A 174 50.02 -48.60 -31.53
C ASN A 174 50.57 -50.03 -31.41
N ASN A 175 51.89 -50.21 -31.35
CA ASN A 175 52.49 -51.54 -31.23
C ASN A 175 52.30 -52.10 -29.81
N LYS A 176 51.14 -52.68 -29.54
CA LYS A 176 50.96 -53.58 -28.39
C LYS A 176 51.63 -54.90 -28.75
N ILE A 177 52.71 -55.22 -28.05
CA ILE A 177 53.47 -56.45 -28.25
C ILE A 177 52.62 -57.61 -27.72
N TYR A 178 52.02 -58.40 -28.62
CA TYR A 178 51.29 -59.61 -28.27
C TYR A 178 52.22 -60.82 -28.42
N TYR A 179 52.38 -61.60 -27.34
CA TYR A 179 53.18 -62.83 -27.32
C TYR A 179 52.24 -64.05 -27.37
N GLY A 180 52.44 -64.95 -28.34
CA GLY A 180 51.64 -66.18 -28.50
C GLY A 180 52.01 -66.94 -29.78
N SER A 181 51.71 -68.24 -29.84
CA SER A 181 52.17 -69.16 -30.89
C SER A 181 51.45 -69.04 -32.25
N GLN A 182 50.40 -68.23 -32.38
CA GLN A 182 49.74 -67.93 -33.67
C GLN A 182 49.24 -66.47 -33.69
N ILE A 183 49.92 -65.62 -34.45
CA ILE A 183 49.53 -64.22 -34.68
C ILE A 183 48.82 -64.14 -36.06
N PRO A 184 47.61 -63.56 -36.17
CA PRO A 184 46.95 -63.35 -37.45
C PRO A 184 47.71 -62.35 -38.33
N ASN A 185 48.06 -62.74 -39.57
CA ASN A 185 48.80 -61.94 -40.55
C ASN A 185 48.07 -60.67 -41.06
N ALA A 186 46.92 -60.30 -40.48
CA ALA A 186 46.09 -59.21 -40.98
C ALA A 186 46.73 -57.80 -40.86
N PHE A 187 47.86 -57.66 -40.17
CA PHE A 187 48.48 -56.35 -39.86
C PHE A 187 49.85 -56.10 -40.52
N LEU A 188 50.42 -57.06 -41.27
CA LEU A 188 51.80 -57.01 -41.74
C LEU A 188 51.94 -57.36 -43.23
N ASP A 189 51.17 -56.70 -44.11
CA ASP A 189 51.53 -56.60 -45.53
C ASP A 189 52.61 -55.53 -45.70
N ILE A 190 53.79 -55.78 -45.16
CA ILE A 190 55.00 -55.00 -45.40
C ILE A 190 55.94 -55.93 -46.16
N GLU A 191 56.10 -55.72 -47.46
CA GLU A 191 57.20 -56.32 -48.22
C GLU A 191 58.53 -55.79 -47.65
N LEU A 192 59.07 -56.49 -46.66
CA LEU A 192 60.41 -56.27 -46.15
C LEU A 192 61.41 -56.85 -47.16
N PRO A 193 62.37 -56.07 -47.69
CA PRO A 193 63.39 -56.62 -48.55
C PRO A 193 64.24 -57.62 -47.75
N SER A 194 64.25 -58.87 -48.22
CA SER A 194 64.92 -59.99 -47.57
C SER A 194 66.44 -59.77 -47.49
N VAL A 195 66.95 -59.54 -46.27
CA VAL A 195 68.39 -59.55 -46.00
C VAL A 195 68.89 -60.98 -46.08
N GLN A 196 69.65 -61.29 -47.14
CA GLN A 196 70.33 -62.57 -47.33
C GLN A 196 71.38 -62.76 -46.23
N LYS A 197 71.20 -63.75 -45.36
CA LYS A 197 72.25 -64.24 -44.47
C LYS A 197 73.29 -65.02 -45.30
N GLN A 198 74.45 -64.41 -45.54
CA GLN A 198 75.64 -65.14 -45.99
C GLN A 198 76.14 -66.05 -44.86
N SER A 199 76.31 -67.32 -45.17
CA SER A 199 76.92 -68.32 -44.28
C SER A 199 78.41 -68.03 -44.10
N ILE A 200 78.88 -68.04 -42.87
CA ILE A 200 80.29 -68.28 -42.57
C ILE A 200 80.33 -69.57 -41.74
N LYS A 201 81.22 -70.47 -42.19
CA LYS A 201 81.34 -71.91 -41.94
C LYS A 201 81.13 -72.38 -40.50
#